data_AF-A0A1G1XVP4-F1
#
_entry.id   AF-A0A1G1XVP4-F1
#
_cell.length_a   1.000
_cell.length_b   1.000
_cell.length_c   1.000
_cell.angle_alpha   90.00
_cell.angle_beta   90.00
_cell.angle_gamma   90.00
#
_symmetry.space_group_name_H-M   'P 1'
#
loop_
_entity.id
_entity.type
_entity.pdbx_description
1 polymer ?
#
loop_
_entity_poly.entity_id
_entity_poly.type
_entity_poly.pdbx_seq_one_letter_code
_entity_poly.pdbx_strand_id
1 'polypeptide(L)'
;MTQNKKYAFMPNMMVPYHWGVENLRKIGQRPFTIKENIQARVEAYESGDKSLFRWPLDSCSAIVYEGWKSDKFKIVNTCAQLINLQERLLQEPDSQLNNYHGTFLRVRYKEIEGVEFSRDKIFSKPLFNYPSSKEEVLEHPGWRALMGGDTTLLRCYLDIVSREIKGIYPTISDNNILFRIKKDTPDTELRPLYIDNINNRSSINGEEHLPGYSFLRHL
;
A
#
# COMPACT_ATOMS: atom_id res chain seq x y z
N MET A 1 -20.44 6.88 -20.72
CA MET A 1 -19.83 5.66 -21.27
C MET A 1 -18.44 5.52 -20.66
N THR A 2 -18.33 4.90 -19.49
CA THR A 2 -17.04 4.54 -18.91
C THR A 2 -16.54 3.32 -19.67
N GLN A 3 -15.39 3.42 -20.33
CA GLN A 3 -14.72 2.25 -20.89
C GLN A 3 -14.51 1.24 -19.77
N ASN A 4 -14.97 0.00 -19.96
CA ASN A 4 -14.69 -1.10 -19.04
C ASN A 4 -13.18 -1.35 -19.05
N LYS A 5 -12.46 -0.71 -18.12
CA LYS A 5 -11.08 -1.06 -17.83
C LYS A 5 -11.10 -2.50 -17.32
N LYS A 6 -10.35 -3.37 -17.97
CA LYS A 6 -10.18 -4.75 -17.52
C LYS A 6 -8.89 -4.84 -16.72
N TYR A 7 -8.99 -5.47 -15.56
CA TYR A 7 -7.86 -5.72 -14.66
C TYR A 7 -7.51 -7.19 -14.68
N ALA A 8 -6.22 -7.50 -14.53
CA ALA A 8 -5.78 -8.87 -14.29
C ALA A 8 -5.14 -8.98 -12.91
N PHE A 9 -5.56 -10.00 -12.19
CA PHE A 9 -4.98 -10.44 -10.93
C PHE A 9 -3.86 -11.45 -11.21
N MET A 10 -2.72 -11.29 -10.53
CA MET A 10 -1.66 -12.31 -10.51
C MET A 10 -1.74 -13.09 -9.19
N PRO A 11 -2.43 -14.24 -9.16
CA PRO A 11 -2.47 -15.10 -7.98
C PRO A 11 -1.12 -15.79 -7.85
N ASN A 12 -0.22 -15.23 -7.05
CA ASN A 12 0.90 -16.02 -6.51
C ASN A 12 0.74 -16.06 -5.00
N MET A 13 0.67 -17.28 -4.46
CA MET A 13 0.93 -17.58 -3.05
C MET A 13 2.17 -16.81 -2.61
N MET A 14 2.17 -16.20 -1.44
CA MET A 14 3.19 -15.25 -0.95
C MET A 14 4.59 -15.41 -1.59
N VAL A 15 4.84 -14.73 -2.72
CA VAL A 15 6.15 -14.71 -3.40
C VAL A 15 6.80 -13.36 -3.16
N PRO A 16 8.11 -13.26 -2.93
CA PRO A 16 8.78 -11.99 -2.66
C PRO A 16 8.39 -10.87 -3.64
N TYR A 17 8.16 -9.64 -3.13
CA TYR A 17 7.73 -8.47 -3.91
C TYR A 17 8.44 -8.34 -5.27
N HIS A 18 9.77 -8.51 -5.30
CA HIS A 18 10.59 -8.39 -6.50
C HIS A 18 10.21 -9.39 -7.61
N TRP A 19 9.76 -10.60 -7.28
CA TRP A 19 9.26 -11.57 -8.27
C TRP A 19 7.95 -11.11 -8.90
N GLY A 20 7.06 -10.52 -8.11
CA GLY A 20 5.81 -9.95 -8.62
C GLY A 20 6.06 -8.81 -9.61
N VAL A 21 6.95 -7.89 -9.24
CA VAL A 21 7.39 -6.79 -10.12
C VAL A 21 7.99 -7.33 -11.42
N GLU A 22 8.88 -8.31 -11.33
CA GLU A 22 9.53 -8.90 -12.51
C GLU A 22 8.53 -9.59 -13.44
N ASN A 23 7.55 -10.31 -12.89
CA ASN A 23 6.52 -10.96 -13.69
C ASN A 23 5.61 -9.96 -14.42
N LEU A 24 5.30 -8.81 -13.79
CA LEU A 24 4.58 -7.72 -14.44
C LEU A 24 5.42 -7.08 -15.55
N ARG A 25 6.71 -6.90 -15.32
CA ARG A 25 7.63 -6.32 -16.29
C ARG A 25 7.76 -7.17 -17.55
N LYS A 26 7.80 -8.51 -17.43
CA LYS A 26 7.85 -9.45 -18.57
C LYS A 26 6.69 -9.28 -19.56
N ILE A 27 5.59 -8.69 -19.11
CA ILE A 27 4.41 -8.39 -19.94
C ILE A 27 4.20 -6.88 -20.17
N GLY A 28 5.25 -6.08 -19.96
CA GLY A 28 5.23 -4.63 -20.22
C GLY A 28 4.39 -3.82 -19.24
N GLN A 29 4.14 -4.33 -18.03
CA GLN A 29 3.29 -3.71 -17.03
C GLN A 29 4.08 -3.38 -15.76
N ARG A 30 3.54 -2.46 -14.95
CA ARG A 30 4.05 -2.15 -13.60
C ARG A 30 3.01 -2.49 -12.54
N PRO A 31 3.43 -2.64 -11.26
CA PRO A 31 2.48 -2.66 -10.16
C PRO A 31 1.62 -1.39 -10.17
N PHE A 32 0.37 -1.53 -9.75
CA PHE A 32 -0.50 -0.40 -9.46
C PHE A 32 -0.04 0.36 -8.21
N THR A 33 -0.40 1.63 -8.12
CA THR A 33 -0.37 2.42 -6.88
C THR A 33 -1.53 2.02 -5.97
N ILE A 34 -1.53 2.48 -4.71
CA ILE A 34 -2.68 2.28 -3.80
C ILE A 34 -3.97 2.84 -4.39
N LYS A 35 -3.92 4.04 -4.98
CA LYS A 35 -5.09 4.65 -5.64
C LYS A 35 -5.62 3.76 -6.77
N GLU A 36 -4.75 3.23 -7.62
CA GLU A 36 -5.14 2.37 -8.74
C GLU A 36 -5.70 1.03 -8.26
N ASN A 37 -5.14 0.45 -7.19
CA ASN A 37 -5.71 -0.74 -6.55
C ASN A 37 -7.12 -0.47 -5.99
N ILE A 38 -7.33 0.68 -5.35
CA ILE A 38 -8.64 1.11 -4.84
C ILE A 38 -9.63 1.29 -5.99
N GLN A 39 -9.22 1.98 -7.06
CA GLN A 39 -10.05 2.16 -8.26
C GLN A 39 -10.47 0.81 -8.84
N ALA A 40 -9.53 -0.13 -9.00
CA ALA A 40 -9.83 -1.46 -9.52
C ALA A 40 -10.80 -2.25 -8.61
N ARG A 41 -10.65 -2.15 -7.28
CA ARG A 41 -11.59 -2.77 -6.32
C ARG A 41 -12.99 -2.18 -6.43
N VAL A 42 -13.11 -0.86 -6.52
CA VAL A 42 -14.41 -0.16 -6.68
C VAL A 42 -15.08 -0.58 -7.98
N GLU A 43 -14.38 -0.49 -9.11
CA GLU A 43 -14.92 -0.83 -10.43
C GLU A 43 -15.34 -2.31 -10.52
N ALA A 44 -14.52 -3.23 -9.98
CA ALA A 44 -14.86 -4.64 -9.92
C ALA A 44 -16.14 -4.87 -9.09
N TYR A 45 -16.25 -4.23 -7.93
CA TYR A 45 -17.42 -4.36 -7.06
C TYR A 45 -18.69 -3.84 -7.72
N GLU A 46 -18.63 -2.69 -8.39
CA GLU A 46 -19.76 -2.12 -9.13
C GLU A 46 -20.20 -3.02 -10.30
N SER A 47 -19.28 -3.79 -10.87
CA SER A 47 -19.60 -4.82 -11.88
C SER A 47 -20.15 -6.14 -11.29
N GLY A 48 -20.22 -6.26 -9.96
CA GLY A 48 -20.69 -7.45 -9.24
C GLY A 48 -19.57 -8.41 -8.81
N ASP A 49 -18.30 -8.12 -9.10
CA ASP A 49 -17.16 -8.94 -8.69
C ASP A 49 -16.55 -8.44 -7.37
N LYS A 50 -16.72 -9.23 -6.30
CA LYS A 50 -16.16 -8.96 -4.97
C LYS A 50 -14.80 -9.61 -4.73
N SER A 51 -14.24 -10.32 -5.72
CA SER A 51 -13.04 -11.15 -5.54
C SER A 51 -11.81 -10.34 -5.11
N LEU A 52 -11.66 -9.12 -5.61
CA LEU A 52 -10.50 -8.26 -5.30
C LEU A 52 -10.44 -7.78 -3.86
N PHE A 53 -11.55 -7.81 -3.13
CA PHE A 53 -11.57 -7.51 -1.68
C PHE A 53 -11.09 -8.68 -0.82
N ARG A 54 -10.97 -9.89 -1.38
CA ARG A 54 -10.55 -11.09 -0.63
C ARG A 54 -9.03 -11.22 -0.51
N TRP A 55 -8.27 -10.44 -1.26
CA TRP A 55 -6.82 -10.56 -1.36
C TRP A 55 -6.11 -9.27 -0.95
N PRO A 56 -4.99 -9.35 -0.21
CA PRO A 56 -4.09 -8.22 -0.06
C PRO A 56 -3.48 -7.86 -1.42
N LEU A 57 -3.35 -6.57 -1.71
CA LEU A 57 -2.82 -6.06 -2.97
C LEU A 57 -1.57 -5.21 -2.72
N ASP A 58 -0.43 -5.71 -3.19
CA ASP A 58 0.80 -4.95 -3.26
C ASP A 58 0.66 -3.77 -4.21
N SER A 59 1.48 -2.75 -3.96
CA SER A 59 1.52 -1.57 -4.80
C SER A 59 2.95 -1.08 -5.06
N CYS A 60 3.13 -0.21 -6.05
CA CYS A 60 4.33 0.60 -6.19
C CYS A 60 4.28 1.90 -5.38
N SER A 61 3.31 2.07 -4.49
CA SER A 61 3.38 3.13 -3.47
C SER A 61 4.29 2.68 -2.34
N ALA A 62 4.94 3.63 -1.68
CA ALA A 62 5.91 3.35 -0.64
C ALA A 62 5.75 4.26 0.57
N ILE A 63 6.28 3.78 1.69
CA ILE A 63 6.65 4.60 2.83
C ILE A 63 8.17 4.59 2.96
N VAL A 64 8.76 5.76 3.20
CA VAL A 64 10.20 5.91 3.42
C VAL A 64 10.43 6.52 4.79
N TYR A 65 11.14 5.83 5.65
CA TYR A 65 11.52 6.30 6.97
C TYR A 65 12.95 6.85 6.93
N GLU A 66 13.22 8.00 7.56
CA GLU A 66 14.54 8.62 7.53
C GLU A 66 15.59 7.83 8.35
N GLY A 67 15.15 7.06 9.36
CA GLY A 67 16.03 6.26 10.22
C GLY A 67 16.37 6.93 11.55
N TRP A 68 17.45 6.49 12.21
CA TRP A 68 17.91 6.87 13.56
C TRP A 68 17.42 8.22 14.08
N LYS A 69 16.71 8.20 15.23
CA LYS A 69 16.25 9.37 16.01
C LYS A 69 15.47 10.44 15.23
N SER A 70 15.15 10.21 13.96
CA SER A 70 14.24 11.04 13.22
C SER A 70 12.82 10.53 13.43
N ASP A 71 11.89 11.45 13.58
CA ASP A 71 10.47 11.15 13.58
C ASP A 71 9.89 11.22 12.16
N LYS A 72 10.72 11.52 11.14
CA LYS A 72 10.26 11.79 9.79
C LYS A 72 10.07 10.56 8.94
N PHE A 73 9.03 10.61 8.11
CA PHE A 73 8.79 9.65 7.04
C PHE A 73 8.11 10.32 5.85
N LYS A 74 8.18 9.70 4.67
CA LYS A 74 7.52 10.14 3.46
C LYS A 74 6.55 9.09 2.97
N ILE A 75 5.40 9.51 2.47
CA ILE A 75 4.52 8.67 1.65
C ILE A 75 4.75 9.03 0.19
N VAL A 76 4.98 8.00 -0.62
CA VAL A 76 5.34 8.10 -2.04
C VAL A 76 4.30 7.35 -2.85
N ASN A 77 3.54 8.04 -3.70
CA ASN A 77 2.47 7.39 -4.47
C ASN A 77 3.01 6.46 -5.55
N THR A 78 4.01 6.91 -6.29
CA THR A 78 4.65 6.15 -7.36
C THR A 78 6.15 6.09 -7.08
N CYS A 79 6.63 4.94 -6.62
CA CYS A 79 8.01 4.77 -6.18
C CYS A 79 8.85 4.08 -7.27
N ALA A 80 9.73 4.85 -7.91
CA ALA A 80 10.60 4.35 -8.98
C ALA A 80 11.51 3.20 -8.51
N GLN A 81 11.96 3.25 -7.25
CA GLN A 81 12.82 2.23 -6.65
C GLN A 81 12.10 0.89 -6.51
N LEU A 82 10.78 0.88 -6.31
CA LEU A 82 9.98 -0.35 -6.26
C LEU A 82 9.65 -0.87 -7.65
N ILE A 83 9.32 0.03 -8.59
CA ILE A 83 9.04 -0.33 -9.99
C ILE A 83 10.26 -0.97 -10.66
N ASN A 84 11.47 -0.51 -10.31
CA ASN A 84 12.73 -0.98 -10.88
C ASN A 84 13.54 -1.87 -9.92
N LEU A 85 12.87 -2.52 -8.96
CA LEU A 85 13.56 -3.27 -7.92
C LEU A 85 14.47 -4.37 -8.48
N GLN A 86 14.03 -5.12 -9.50
CA GLN A 86 14.83 -6.21 -10.07
C GLN A 86 16.15 -5.72 -10.68
N GLU A 87 16.13 -4.63 -11.44
CA GLU A 87 17.35 -4.01 -11.98
C GLU A 87 18.32 -3.59 -10.88
N ARG A 88 17.80 -3.04 -9.78
CA ARG A 88 18.63 -2.64 -8.64
C ARG A 88 19.26 -3.84 -7.95
N LEU A 89 18.50 -4.92 -7.75
CA LEU A 89 19.02 -6.15 -7.14
C LEU A 89 20.13 -6.78 -7.99
N LEU A 90 20.03 -6.70 -9.32
CA LEU A 90 21.06 -7.21 -10.24
C LEU A 90 22.36 -6.38 -10.26
N GLN A 91 22.30 -5.11 -9.88
CA GLN A 91 23.45 -4.19 -9.90
C GLN A 91 24.25 -4.17 -8.60
N GLU A 92 23.78 -4.82 -7.54
CA GLU A 92 24.46 -4.92 -6.26
C GLU A 92 25.22 -6.27 -6.20
N PRO A 93 26.55 -6.30 -6.41
CA PRO A 93 27.35 -7.53 -6.59
C PRO A 93 27.46 -8.40 -5.32
N ASP A 94 27.26 -7.80 -4.14
CA ASP A 94 27.11 -8.48 -2.86
C ASP A 94 25.65 -8.53 -2.39
N SER A 95 24.69 -8.26 -3.30
CA SER A 95 23.29 -8.17 -2.90
C SER A 95 22.94 -9.45 -2.19
N GLN A 96 22.43 -9.22 -1.01
CA GLN A 96 21.80 -10.15 -0.13
C GLN A 96 20.59 -10.76 -0.84
N LEU A 97 20.67 -11.32 -2.06
CA LEU A 97 19.58 -12.05 -2.73
C LEU A 97 19.41 -13.42 -2.08
N ASN A 98 20.52 -14.06 -1.69
CA ASN A 98 20.50 -15.31 -0.89
C ASN A 98 20.30 -15.07 0.62
N ASN A 99 20.56 -13.84 1.10
CA ASN A 99 20.30 -13.39 2.46
C ASN A 99 19.20 -12.30 2.50
N TYR A 100 18.32 -12.25 1.49
CA TYR A 100 17.24 -11.27 1.41
C TYR A 100 16.14 -11.72 2.36
N HIS A 101 16.44 -11.68 3.65
CA HIS A 101 15.45 -11.67 4.70
C HIS A 101 14.75 -10.30 4.76
N GLY A 102 14.65 -9.59 3.62
CA GLY A 102 13.35 -9.15 3.13
C GLY A 102 12.68 -8.03 3.90
N THR A 103 13.39 -7.16 4.62
CA THR A 103 12.70 -6.19 5.47
C THR A 103 12.41 -4.85 4.76
N PHE A 104 13.33 -4.27 3.99
CA PHE A 104 13.16 -2.97 3.31
C PHE A 104 14.29 -2.68 2.30
N LEU A 105 14.14 -1.66 1.45
CA LEU A 105 15.23 -1.11 0.62
C LEU A 105 15.96 0.01 1.35
N ARG A 106 17.28 -0.03 1.36
CA ARG A 106 18.10 1.12 1.77
C ARG A 106 18.13 2.15 0.66
N VAL A 107 17.87 3.41 1.02
CA VAL A 107 17.83 4.55 0.11
C VAL A 107 18.38 5.80 0.80
N ARG A 108 18.74 6.81 0.02
CA ARG A 108 19.04 8.15 0.54
C ARG A 108 17.74 8.92 0.71
N TYR A 109 17.27 9.08 1.96
CA TYR A 109 15.97 9.70 2.28
C TYR A 109 15.72 11.05 1.58
N LYS A 110 16.75 11.89 1.49
CA LYS A 110 16.68 13.22 0.87
C LYS A 110 16.40 13.18 -0.64
N GLU A 111 16.74 12.07 -1.30
CA GLU A 111 16.58 11.89 -2.75
C GLU A 111 15.24 11.28 -3.13
N ILE A 112 14.46 10.84 -2.14
CA ILE A 112 13.11 10.34 -2.39
C ILE A 112 12.11 11.47 -2.26
N GLU A 113 11.39 11.75 -3.33
CA GLU A 113 10.27 12.68 -3.32
C GLU A 113 9.00 12.02 -2.77
N GLY A 114 8.26 12.76 -1.94
CA GLY A 114 7.04 12.29 -1.31
C GLY A 114 6.50 13.31 -0.32
N VAL A 115 5.29 13.06 0.19
CA VAL A 115 4.69 13.90 1.22
C VAL A 115 5.35 13.56 2.55
N GLU A 116 6.09 14.52 3.11
CA GLU A 116 6.81 14.35 4.38
C GLU A 116 5.89 14.57 5.58
N PHE A 117 6.05 13.69 6.57
CA PHE A 117 5.31 13.62 7.81
C PHE A 117 6.28 13.51 8.98
N SER A 118 5.84 13.94 10.15
CA SER A 118 6.58 13.86 11.41
C SER A 118 5.75 13.04 12.39
N ARG A 119 6.29 11.90 12.83
CA ARG A 119 5.66 10.98 13.78
C ARG A 119 5.27 11.71 15.06
N ASP A 120 6.15 12.54 15.61
CA ASP A 120 5.90 13.22 16.89
C ASP A 120 4.77 14.24 16.80
N LYS A 121 4.66 14.96 15.67
CA LYS A 121 3.55 15.88 15.43
C LYS A 121 2.23 15.15 15.20
N ILE A 122 2.31 13.95 14.64
CA ILE A 122 1.14 13.19 14.23
C ILE A 122 0.58 12.34 15.37
N PHE A 123 1.41 11.79 16.27
CA PHE A 123 0.95 11.04 17.44
C PHE A 123 0.17 11.89 18.48
N SER A 124 0.17 13.22 18.33
CA SER A 124 -0.72 14.12 19.09
C SER A 124 -2.21 13.96 18.73
N LYS A 125 -2.53 13.24 17.64
CA LYS A 125 -3.86 12.78 17.26
C LYS A 125 -3.78 11.30 16.89
N PRO A 126 -4.77 10.44 17.23
CA PRO A 126 -4.73 9.02 16.87
C PRO A 126 -4.99 8.83 15.36
N LEU A 127 -4.05 9.24 14.51
CA LEU A 127 -4.17 9.19 13.05
C LEU A 127 -3.57 7.88 12.52
N PHE A 128 -2.26 7.70 12.68
CA PHE A 128 -1.58 6.49 12.22
C PHE A 128 -1.50 5.46 13.36
N ASN A 129 -1.63 4.18 13.03
CA ASN A 129 -1.68 3.04 13.96
C ASN A 129 -2.90 2.97 14.88
N TYR A 130 -3.93 3.80 14.65
CA TYR A 130 -5.18 3.74 15.38
C TYR A 130 -6.33 3.40 14.43
N PRO A 131 -7.31 2.56 14.87
CA PRO A 131 -8.54 2.36 14.12
C PRO A 131 -9.33 3.67 14.02
N SER A 132 -9.73 4.01 12.79
CA SER A 132 -10.45 5.23 12.48
C SER A 132 -11.82 4.92 11.86
N SER A 133 -12.77 5.81 12.10
CA SER A 133 -14.04 5.88 11.37
C SER A 133 -13.80 6.25 9.90
N LYS A 134 -14.81 6.05 9.06
CA LYS A 134 -14.78 6.48 7.65
C LYS A 134 -14.51 7.97 7.52
N GLU A 135 -15.17 8.78 8.33
CA GLU A 135 -15.05 10.25 8.32
C GLU A 135 -13.63 10.68 8.70
N GLU A 136 -13.03 10.04 9.70
CA GLU A 136 -11.63 10.29 10.06
C GLU A 136 -10.66 9.84 8.95
N VAL A 137 -10.91 8.71 8.29
CA VAL A 137 -10.08 8.23 7.17
C VAL A 137 -10.09 9.20 5.99
N LEU A 138 -11.23 9.83 5.69
CA LEU A 138 -11.36 10.80 4.60
C LEU A 138 -10.53 12.07 4.82
N GLU A 139 -10.30 12.42 6.09
CA GLU A 139 -9.43 13.53 6.51
C GLU A 139 -8.01 13.05 6.84
N HIS A 140 -7.77 11.74 6.88
CA HIS A 140 -6.49 11.18 7.32
C HIS A 140 -5.37 11.55 6.33
N PRO A 141 -4.31 12.24 6.78
CA PRO A 141 -3.29 12.80 5.89
C PRO A 141 -2.56 11.74 5.06
N GLY A 142 -2.30 10.56 5.64
CA GLY A 142 -1.69 9.45 4.91
C GLY A 142 -2.56 8.90 3.78
N TRP A 143 -3.86 8.72 4.00
CA TRP A 143 -4.80 8.30 2.97
C TRP A 143 -4.92 9.37 1.88
N ARG A 144 -5.04 10.64 2.27
CA ARG A 144 -5.06 11.76 1.30
C ARG A 144 -3.83 11.82 0.42
N ALA A 145 -2.65 11.60 1.01
CA ALA A 145 -1.41 11.50 0.25
C ALA A 145 -1.50 10.38 -0.79
N LEU A 146 -1.88 9.16 -0.38
CA LEU A 146 -2.06 8.00 -1.28
C LEU A 146 -3.07 8.22 -2.40
N MET A 147 -4.15 8.94 -2.11
CA MET A 147 -5.22 9.21 -3.07
C MET A 147 -4.93 10.40 -3.98
N GLY A 148 -3.83 11.14 -3.75
CA GLY A 148 -3.56 12.39 -4.46
C GLY A 148 -4.70 13.40 -4.30
N GLY A 149 -5.36 13.41 -3.14
CA GLY A 149 -6.52 14.28 -2.84
C GLY A 149 -7.87 13.79 -3.35
N ASP A 150 -7.97 12.63 -4.01
CA ASP A 150 -9.22 12.08 -4.54
C ASP A 150 -10.11 11.47 -3.43
N THR A 151 -10.84 12.34 -2.74
CA THR A 151 -11.72 11.97 -1.64
C THR A 151 -13.02 11.30 -2.10
N THR A 152 -13.43 11.53 -3.35
CA THR A 152 -14.63 10.89 -3.92
C THR A 152 -14.42 9.40 -4.09
N LEU A 153 -13.31 9.01 -4.73
CA LEU A 153 -12.96 7.59 -4.88
C LEU A 153 -12.75 6.93 -3.52
N LEU A 154 -12.03 7.62 -2.60
CA LEU A 154 -11.80 7.11 -1.26
C LEU A 154 -13.12 6.86 -0.51
N ARG A 155 -14.07 7.80 -0.58
CA ARG A 155 -15.39 7.65 0.05
C ARG A 155 -16.13 6.43 -0.48
N CYS A 156 -16.19 6.27 -1.80
CA CYS A 156 -16.83 5.12 -2.44
C CYS A 156 -16.24 3.80 -1.95
N TYR A 157 -14.90 3.72 -1.93
CA TYR A 157 -14.19 2.57 -1.41
C TYR A 157 -14.54 2.28 0.06
N LEU A 158 -14.52 3.29 0.93
CA LEU A 158 -14.80 3.11 2.36
C LEU A 158 -16.26 2.71 2.62
N ASP A 159 -17.21 3.19 1.81
CA ASP A 159 -18.62 2.79 1.89
C ASP A 159 -18.79 1.29 1.55
N ILE A 160 -18.07 0.81 0.54
CA ILE A 160 -18.03 -0.62 0.20
C ILE A 160 -17.40 -1.43 1.33
N VAL A 161 -16.22 -1.02 1.80
CA VAL A 161 -15.50 -1.70 2.89
C VAL A 161 -16.36 -1.79 4.15
N SER A 162 -16.98 -0.69 4.57
CA SER A 162 -17.85 -0.64 5.75
C SER A 162 -19.04 -1.60 5.62
N ARG A 163 -19.67 -1.63 4.44
CA ARG A 163 -20.78 -2.54 4.17
C ARG A 163 -20.37 -4.01 4.24
N GLU A 164 -19.28 -4.38 3.56
CA GLU A 164 -18.84 -5.77 3.52
C GLU A 164 -18.30 -6.24 4.88
N ILE A 165 -17.55 -5.38 5.60
CA ILE A 165 -17.07 -5.67 6.96
C ILE A 165 -18.23 -5.92 7.91
N LYS A 166 -19.28 -5.08 7.91
CA LYS A 166 -20.48 -5.29 8.75
C LYS A 166 -21.23 -6.56 8.38
N GLY A 167 -21.23 -6.95 7.11
CA GLY A 167 -21.78 -8.22 6.67
C GLY A 167 -21.04 -9.44 7.24
N ILE A 168 -19.72 -9.33 7.44
CA ILE A 168 -18.88 -10.41 8.00
C ILE A 168 -18.87 -10.37 9.53
N TYR A 169 -18.78 -9.18 10.11
CA TYR A 169 -18.67 -8.93 11.55
C TYR A 169 -19.74 -7.92 12.00
N PRO A 170 -20.98 -8.35 12.27
CA PRO A 170 -22.09 -7.43 12.55
C PRO A 170 -21.92 -6.53 13.77
N THR A 171 -21.07 -6.93 14.73
CA THR A 171 -20.81 -6.19 15.97
C THR A 171 -19.54 -5.35 15.93
N ILE A 172 -18.85 -5.28 14.77
CA ILE A 172 -17.62 -4.50 14.65
C ILE A 172 -17.89 -3.01 14.79
N SER A 173 -17.02 -2.30 15.50
CA SER A 173 -17.06 -0.84 15.59
C SER A 173 -16.92 -0.20 14.20
N ASP A 174 -17.50 0.98 14.02
CA ASP A 174 -17.25 1.83 12.85
C ASP A 174 -15.79 2.30 12.78
N ASN A 175 -15.07 2.31 13.91
CA ASN A 175 -13.64 2.63 13.99
C ASN A 175 -12.83 1.36 13.75
N ASN A 176 -12.63 0.99 12.49
CA ASN A 176 -12.04 -0.30 12.16
C ASN A 176 -11.00 -0.25 11.02
N ILE A 177 -10.81 0.89 10.37
CA ILE A 177 -9.85 1.03 9.27
C ILE A 177 -8.58 1.66 9.80
N LEU A 178 -7.42 1.07 9.48
CA LEU A 178 -6.12 1.52 9.96
C LEU A 178 -5.23 1.98 8.82
N PHE A 179 -4.32 2.89 9.14
CA PHE A 179 -3.09 3.12 8.38
C PHE A 179 -1.92 2.76 9.28
N ARG A 180 -1.25 1.64 9.00
CA ARG A 180 -0.14 1.16 9.82
C ARG A 180 1.20 1.68 9.33
N ILE A 181 1.98 2.24 10.25
CA ILE A 181 3.36 2.68 10.05
C ILE A 181 4.23 2.15 11.19
N LYS A 182 5.51 2.01 10.91
CA LYS A 182 6.50 1.56 11.87
C LYS A 182 6.83 2.68 12.87
N LYS A 183 6.77 2.33 14.15
CA LYS A 183 7.09 3.26 15.25
C LYS A 183 8.58 3.63 15.26
N ASP A 184 9.44 2.62 15.19
CA ASP A 184 10.89 2.79 15.32
C ASP A 184 11.62 2.17 14.13
N THR A 185 12.47 2.96 13.47
CA THR A 185 13.26 2.54 12.30
C THR A 185 14.70 2.94 12.53
N PRO A 186 15.60 2.00 12.89
CA PRO A 186 17.00 2.33 13.13
C PRO A 186 17.70 2.76 11.83
N ASP A 187 17.34 2.12 10.71
CA ASP A 187 17.89 2.41 9.39
C ASP A 187 16.99 3.37 8.60
N THR A 188 17.52 3.98 7.55
CA THR A 188 16.69 4.57 6.49
C THR A 188 16.05 3.43 5.69
N GLU A 189 14.73 3.33 5.73
CA GLU A 189 13.99 2.20 5.17
C GLU A 189 12.96 2.68 4.14
N LEU A 190 13.02 2.16 2.91
CA LEU A 190 11.95 2.26 1.93
C LEU A 190 11.20 0.93 1.87
N ARG A 191 9.89 0.98 2.13
CA ARG A 191 9.00 -0.19 2.14
C ARG A 191 7.82 0.02 1.20
N PRO A 192 7.34 -1.03 0.52
CA PRO A 192 6.11 -0.96 -0.24
C PRO A 192 4.94 -0.80 0.72
N LEU A 193 3.92 -0.07 0.29
CA LEU A 193 2.62 -0.08 0.92
C LEU A 193 1.75 -1.10 0.19
N TYR A 194 0.91 -1.79 0.94
CA TYR A 194 -0.12 -2.66 0.38
C TYR A 194 -1.46 -2.37 1.06
N ILE A 195 -2.53 -2.78 0.38
CA ILE A 195 -3.89 -2.72 0.94
C ILE A 195 -4.27 -4.12 1.37
N ASP A 196 -4.64 -4.27 2.64
CA ASP A 196 -5.11 -5.53 3.20
C ASP A 196 -6.41 -6.01 2.52
N ASN A 197 -6.77 -7.27 2.78
CA ASN A 197 -8.07 -7.82 2.40
C ASN A 197 -9.18 -7.38 3.37
N ILE A 198 -10.43 -7.72 3.05
CA ILE A 198 -11.60 -7.33 3.85
C ILE A 198 -11.61 -7.93 5.27
N ASN A 199 -11.04 -9.12 5.47
CA ASN A 199 -10.93 -9.74 6.80
C ASN A 199 -9.94 -8.95 7.69
N ASN A 200 -8.90 -8.39 7.08
CA ASN A 200 -7.96 -7.45 7.70
C ASN A 200 -8.41 -5.99 7.53
N ARG A 201 -9.73 -5.78 7.36
CA ARG A 201 -10.38 -4.48 7.37
C ARG A 201 -9.92 -3.54 6.27
N SER A 202 -9.34 -4.08 5.20
CA SER A 202 -8.93 -3.31 4.02
C SER A 202 -8.02 -2.12 4.33
N SER A 203 -7.22 -2.28 5.40
CA SER A 203 -6.31 -1.27 5.95
C SER A 203 -5.07 -1.08 5.07
N ILE A 204 -4.37 0.06 5.23
CA ILE A 204 -3.05 0.27 4.64
C ILE A 204 -2.01 -0.25 5.62
N ASN A 205 -1.00 -0.95 5.11
CA ASN A 205 0.11 -1.41 5.91
C ASN A 205 1.46 -1.07 5.26
N GLY A 206 2.29 -0.38 6.05
CA GLY A 206 3.69 -0.05 5.74
C GLY A 206 4.65 -0.38 6.88
N GLU A 207 4.22 -1.25 7.80
CA GLU A 207 5.04 -1.76 8.91
C GLU A 207 5.75 -3.06 8.52
N GLU A 208 5.06 -3.90 7.75
CA GLU A 208 5.56 -5.22 7.37
C GLU A 208 6.83 -5.14 6.52
N HIS A 209 7.53 -6.26 6.50
CA HIS A 209 8.59 -6.59 5.53
C HIS A 209 8.12 -6.37 4.10
N LEU A 210 9.05 -6.27 3.13
CA LEU A 210 8.72 -6.22 1.68
C LEU A 210 7.89 -7.46 1.35
N PRO A 211 6.55 -7.38 1.42
CA PRO A 211 5.78 -8.58 1.54
C PRO A 211 5.62 -9.14 0.15
N GLY A 212 5.47 -10.45 0.10
CA GLY A 212 4.97 -11.09 -1.09
C GLY A 212 3.48 -11.23 -1.03
N TYR A 213 2.71 -10.30 -1.60
CA TYR A 213 1.27 -10.47 -1.80
C TYR A 213 0.96 -10.56 -3.30
N SER A 214 -0.21 -10.06 -3.69
CA SER A 214 -0.70 -10.13 -5.06
C SER A 214 -0.64 -8.77 -5.73
N PHE A 215 -0.48 -8.78 -7.05
CA PHE A 215 -0.39 -7.56 -7.85
C PHE A 215 -1.54 -7.47 -8.85
N LEU A 216 -1.99 -6.23 -9.11
CA LEU A 216 -2.89 -5.90 -10.20
C LEU A 216 -2.15 -5.21 -11.35
N ARG A 217 -2.71 -5.38 -12.56
CA ARG A 217 -2.31 -4.70 -13.80
C ARG A 217 -3.52 -4.39 -14.66
N HIS A 218 -3.33 -3.52 -15.64
CA HIS A 218 -4.26 -3.37 -16.75
C HIS A 218 -4.08 -4.53 -17.75
N LEU A 219 -5.19 -4.98 -18.35
CA LEU A 219 -5.21 -5.89 -19.50
C LEU A 219 -4.99 -5.15 -20.82
#